data_AF-X1D540-F1
#
_entry.id   AF-X1D540-F1
#
_cell.length_a   1.000
_cell.length_b   1.000
_cell.length_c   1.000
_cell.angle_alpha   90.00
_cell.angle_beta   90.00
_cell.angle_gamma   90.00
#
_symmetry.space_group_name_H-M   'P 1'
#
loop_
_entity.id
_entity.type
_entity.pdbx_description
1 polymer ?
#
loop_
_entity_poly.entity_id
_entity_poly.type
_entity_poly.pdbx_seq_one_letter_code
_entity_poly.pdbx_strand_id
1 'polypeptide(L)' 'MRWAVNHFEVDLILIGADSITSEGTVLNKIGSRLLALVAHEEHVLFYVASPLLKYNPETLFGL' A
#
# COMPACT_ATOMS: atom_id res chain seq x y z
N MET A 1 3.48 -14.30 0.08
CA MET A 1 2.18 -13.67 0.42
C MET A 1 1.04 -14.25 -0.42
N ARG A 2 1.26 -14.55 -1.71
CA ARG A 2 0.29 -15.24 -2.59
C ARG A 2 -0.43 -16.44 -1.98
N TRP A 3 0.31 -17.36 -1.37
CA TRP A 3 -0.29 -18.54 -0.72
C TRP A 3 -1.36 -18.16 0.30
N ALA A 4 -1.11 -17.18 1.16
CA ALA A 4 -2.08 -16.76 2.18
C ALA A 4 -3.32 -16.12 1.55
N VAL A 5 -3.14 -15.26 0.54
CA VAL A 5 -4.26 -14.62 -0.18
C VAL A 5 -5.18 -15.65 -0.80
N ASN A 6 -4.62 -16.69 -1.45
CA ASN A 6 -5.41 -17.72 -2.11
C ASN A 6 -5.97 -18.76 -1.13
N HIS A 7 -5.20 -19.15 -0.10
CA HIS A 7 -5.62 -20.16 0.86
C HIS A 7 -6.75 -19.69 1.78
N PHE A 8 -6.72 -18.41 2.15
CA PHE A 8 -7.75 -17.81 3.01
C PHE A 8 -8.82 -17.05 2.23
N GLU A 9 -8.81 -17.11 0.90
CA GLU A 9 -9.80 -16.45 0.03
C GLU A 9 -9.98 -14.97 0.41
N VAL A 10 -8.88 -14.23 0.45
CA VAL A 10 -8.87 -12.85 0.95
C VAL A 10 -9.58 -11.91 -0.03
N ASP A 11 -10.64 -11.25 0.42
CA ASP A 11 -11.39 -10.26 -0.38
C ASP A 11 -10.77 -8.85 -0.36
N LEU A 12 -10.01 -8.53 0.69
CA LEU A 12 -9.54 -7.18 0.98
C LEU A 12 -8.19 -7.18 1.70
N ILE A 13 -7.28 -6.32 1.25
CA ILE A 13 -6.03 -6.01 1.93
C ILE A 13 -6.05 -4.53 2.34
N LEU A 14 -5.89 -4.27 3.62
CA LEU A 14 -5.79 -2.92 4.19
C LEU A 14 -4.43 -2.76 4.87
N ILE A 15 -3.66 -1.76 4.47
CA ILE A 15 -2.37 -1.43 5.09
C ILE A 15 -2.34 0.02 5.57
N GLY A 16 -1.41 0.30 6.50
CA GLY A 16 -1.05 1.67 6.86
C GLY A 16 -0.06 2.32 5.88
N ALA A 17 0.39 3.53 6.21
CA ALA A 17 1.49 4.21 5.55
C ALA A 17 2.39 4.94 6.56
N ASP A 18 3.70 4.90 6.34
CA ASP A 18 4.67 5.69 7.10
C ASP A 18 4.79 7.11 6.54
N SER A 19 4.70 7.26 5.22
CA SER A 19 4.64 8.53 4.46
C SER A 19 4.00 8.31 3.08
N ILE A 20 3.38 9.34 2.50
CA ILE A 20 2.79 9.33 1.16
C ILE A 20 3.31 10.55 0.40
N THR A 21 3.92 10.34 -0.77
CA THR A 21 4.45 11.43 -1.60
C THR A 21 3.34 12.23 -2.28
N SER A 22 3.68 13.39 -2.85
CA SER A 22 2.77 14.23 -3.62
C SER A 22 2.12 13.48 -4.80
N GLU A 23 2.89 12.58 -5.42
CA GLU A 23 2.47 11.70 -6.52
C GLU A 23 1.64 10.48 -6.06
N GLY A 24 1.42 10.33 -4.75
CA GLY A 24 0.68 9.20 -4.17
C GLY A 24 1.52 7.94 -3.98
N THR A 25 2.85 8.01 -4.08
CA THR A 25 3.71 6.86 -3.74
C THR A 25 3.65 6.62 -2.24
N VAL A 26 3.31 5.39 -1.84
CA VAL A 26 3.18 5.01 -0.44
C VAL A 26 4.48 4.39 0.06
N LEU A 27 5.10 5.03 1.04
CA LEU A 27 6.22 4.50 1.80
C LEU A 27 5.70 3.80 3.06
N ASN A 28 6.09 2.54 3.26
CA ASN A 28 5.65 1.73 4.38
C ASN A 28 6.67 0.62 4.69
N LYS A 29 6.38 -0.17 5.73
CA LYS A 29 7.16 -1.35 6.13
C LYS A 29 7.47 -2.28 4.96
N ILE A 30 8.65 -2.91 5.02
CA ILE A 30 9.08 -3.96 4.11
C ILE A 30 7.99 -5.04 3.96
N GLY A 31 7.76 -5.50 2.73
CA GLY A 31 6.71 -6.47 2.41
C GLY A 31 5.38 -5.84 1.95
N SER A 32 5.11 -4.56 2.24
CA SER A 32 3.91 -3.86 1.75
C SER A 32 3.80 -3.89 0.21
N ARG A 33 4.92 -3.70 -0.50
CA ARG A 33 4.97 -3.84 -1.97
C ARG A 33 4.66 -5.26 -2.45
N LEU A 34 5.06 -6.29 -1.71
CA LEU A 34 4.74 -7.67 -2.06
C LEU A 34 3.25 -7.96 -1.86
N LEU A 35 2.62 -7.39 -0.82
CA LEU A 35 1.15 -7.45 -0.67
C LEU A 35 0.46 -6.75 -1.85
N ALA A 36 0.91 -5.56 -2.24
CA ALA A 36 0.32 -4.82 -3.35
C ALA A 36 0.44 -5.56 -4.69
N LEU A 37 1.60 -6.17 -4.98
CA LEU A 37 1.80 -6.99 -6.18
C LEU A 37 0.85 -8.18 -6.21
N VAL A 38 0.77 -8.93 -5.11
CA VAL A 38 -0.13 -10.09 -5.02
C VAL A 38 -1.60 -9.66 -5.13
N ALA A 39 -2.00 -8.56 -4.48
CA ALA A 39 -3.35 -8.04 -4.58
C ALA A 39 -3.73 -7.68 -6.02
N HIS A 40 -2.80 -7.05 -6.75
CA HIS A 40 -2.97 -6.72 -8.15
C HIS A 40 -3.05 -7.98 -9.04
N GLU A 41 -2.20 -8.98 -8.82
CA GLU A 41 -2.22 -10.25 -9.57
C GLU A 41 -3.50 -11.07 -9.32
N GLU A 42 -3.98 -11.12 -8.08
CA GLU A 42 -5.16 -11.90 -7.67
C GLU A 42 -6.48 -11.10 -7.73
N HIS A 43 -6.44 -9.86 -8.22
CA HIS A 43 -7.60 -8.97 -8.33
C HIS A 43 -8.33 -8.72 -6.99
N VAL A 44 -7.57 -8.65 -5.89
CA VAL A 44 -8.04 -8.37 -4.54
C VAL A 44 -8.01 -6.88 -4.27
N LEU A 45 -9.03 -6.35 -3.59
CA LEU A 45 -9.09 -4.93 -3.25
C LEU A 45 -7.93 -4.56 -2.31
N PHE A 46 -7.19 -3.50 -2.65
CA PHE A 46 -6.05 -3.03 -1.87
C PHE A 46 -6.24 -1.56 -1.47
N TYR A 47 -6.28 -1.30 -0.17
CA TYR A 47 -6.43 0.04 0.37
C TYR A 47 -5.29 0.41 1.31
N VAL A 48 -4.98 1.70 1.31
CA VAL A 48 -4.05 2.33 2.24
C VAL A 48 -4.84 3.30 3.12
N ALA A 49 -4.87 3.03 4.43
CA ALA A 49 -5.50 3.91 5.41
C ALA A 49 -4.42 4.70 6.16
N SER A 50 -4.48 6.02 6.08
CA SER A 50 -3.49 6.90 6.70
C SER A 50 -4.09 8.28 7.01
N PRO A 51 -3.68 8.95 8.11
CA PRO A 51 -4.08 10.32 8.35
C PRO A 51 -3.38 11.29 7.37
N LEU A 52 -4.00 12.45 7.12
CA LEU A 52 -3.46 13.50 6.23
C LEU A 52 -2.06 13.98 6.64
N LEU A 53 -1.68 13.85 7.92
CA LEU A 53 -0.36 14.18 8.44
C LEU A 53 0.79 13.37 7.81
N LYS A 54 0.49 12.26 7.14
CA LYS A 54 1.48 11.42 6.45
C LYS A 54 1.70 11.81 5.00
N TYR A 55 0.91 12.73 4.46
CA TYR A 55 1.10 13.25 3.11
C TYR A 55 2.22 14.31 3.11
N ASN A 56 3.23 14.10 2.29
CA ASN A 56 4.36 15.03 2.13
C ASN A 56 4.26 15.79 0.80
N PRO A 57 3.73 17.04 0.80
CA PRO A 57 3.62 17.85 -0.41
C PRO A 57 4.98 18.37 -0.91
N GLU A 58 6.02 18.42 -0.08
CA GLU A 58 7.34 18.96 -0.46
C GLU A 58 8.03 18.09 -1.52
N THR A 59 7.67 16.80 -1.57
CA THR A 59 8.16 15.87 -2.59
C THR A 59 7.83 16.28 -4.02
N LEU A 60 6.84 17.18 -4.22
CA LEU A 60 6.54 17.80 -5.51
C LEU A 60 7.72 18.61 -6.06
N PHE A 61 8.53 19.20 -5.18
CA PHE A 61 9.67 20.03 -5.53
C PHE A 61 10.99 19.25 -5.57
N GLY A 62 10.94 17.91 -5.43
CA GLY A 62 12.12 17.05 -5.36
C GLY A 62 12.90 17.19 -4.04
N LEU A 63 12.25 17.68 -2.99
CA LEU A 63 12.77 17.79 -1.64
C LEU A 63 12.55 16.51 -0.82
#